data_AF-A0AAJ5Z5L0-F1
#
_entry.id   AF-A0AAJ5Z5L0-F1
#
_cell.length_a   1.000
_cell.length_b   1.000
_cell.length_c   1.000
_cell.angle_alpha   90.00
_cell.angle_beta   90.00
_cell.angle_gamma   90.00
#
_symmetry.space_group_name_H-M   'P 1'
#
loop_
_entity.id
_entity.type
_entity.pdbx_description
1 polymer ?
#
loop_
_entity_poly.entity_id
_entity_poly.type
_entity_poly.pdbx_seq_one_letter_code
_entity_poly.pdbx_strand_id
1 'polypeptide(L)'
;MSNKLIENLKSFNRKERFYLVGQMLGNPEFRMDDKQLDKISALIDIKIPREYFAAMDYHLDWIYASLFLTQNHDEKPFPRNFIDNKQKVDLQISGTQEDVDFILAFVDEKQMTHLVMIEAKGDSYFSNGQLDSKNKRFKAIFGNENTWPGVRPHFLICSPKKPQKITIEEPAYFMFKNFKLPWLELDMGDGKNKVTRWGGDDKPYSDGIYWIVESRS
;
A
#
# COMPACT_ATOMS: atom_id res chain seq x y z
N MET A 1 -12.60 -20.16 1.84
CA MET A 1 -12.58 -18.82 1.21
C MET A 1 -11.23 -18.14 1.35
N SER A 2 -10.55 -18.21 2.51
CA SER A 2 -9.30 -17.47 2.79
C SER A 2 -8.14 -17.73 1.81
N ASN A 3 -7.91 -18.98 1.40
CA ASN A 3 -6.88 -19.30 0.41
C ASN A 3 -7.17 -18.70 -0.98
N LYS A 4 -8.43 -18.49 -1.34
CA LYS A 4 -8.77 -18.05 -2.70
C LYS A 4 -8.33 -16.61 -2.96
N LEU A 5 -8.45 -15.74 -1.95
CA LEU A 5 -7.97 -14.37 -2.04
C LEU A 5 -6.45 -14.33 -2.27
N ILE A 6 -5.70 -15.11 -1.48
CA ILE A 6 -4.23 -15.17 -1.61
C ILE A 6 -3.81 -15.78 -2.94
N GLU A 7 -4.52 -16.81 -3.43
CA GLU A 7 -4.31 -17.36 -4.78
C GLU A 7 -4.52 -16.30 -5.87
N ASN A 8 -5.59 -15.51 -5.78
CA ASN A 8 -5.87 -14.44 -6.72
C ASN A 8 -4.78 -13.35 -6.64
N LEU A 9 -4.35 -12.94 -5.44
CA LEU A 9 -3.28 -11.96 -5.27
C LEU A 9 -1.96 -12.46 -5.89
N LYS A 10 -1.62 -13.73 -5.70
CA LYS A 10 -0.45 -14.35 -6.33
C LYS A 10 -0.56 -14.34 -7.86
N SER A 11 -1.73 -14.63 -8.42
CA SER A 11 -1.92 -14.72 -9.87
C SER A 11 -1.92 -13.37 -10.57
N PHE A 12 -2.38 -12.30 -9.90
CA PHE A 12 -2.32 -10.94 -10.44
C PHE A 12 -0.95 -10.28 -10.29
N ASN A 13 -0.08 -10.77 -9.39
CA ASN A 13 1.27 -10.23 -9.25
C ASN A 13 2.08 -10.46 -10.53
N ARG A 14 2.15 -9.45 -11.39
CA ARG A 14 2.95 -9.47 -12.62
C ARG A 14 4.01 -8.37 -12.65
N LYS A 15 4.36 -7.81 -11.48
CA LYS A 15 5.29 -6.68 -11.40
C LYS A 15 6.72 -7.15 -11.67
N GLU A 16 7.33 -6.68 -12.75
CA GLU A 16 8.65 -7.11 -13.20
C GLU A 16 9.73 -6.84 -12.14
N ARG A 17 9.62 -5.71 -11.42
CA ARG A 17 10.56 -5.33 -10.34
C ARG A 17 10.56 -6.34 -9.19
N PHE A 18 9.42 -6.90 -8.83
CA PHE A 18 9.32 -7.94 -7.81
C PHE A 18 10.12 -9.18 -8.23
N TYR A 19 9.86 -9.70 -9.43
CA TYR A 19 10.54 -10.90 -9.93
C TYR A 19 12.05 -10.68 -10.10
N LEU A 20 12.45 -9.53 -10.64
CA LEU A 20 13.86 -9.19 -10.83
C LEU A 20 14.61 -9.13 -9.50
N VAL A 21 14.14 -8.33 -8.54
CA VAL A 21 14.82 -8.17 -7.24
C VAL A 21 14.85 -9.50 -6.48
N GLY A 22 13.74 -10.25 -6.48
CA GLY A 22 13.65 -11.53 -5.82
C GLY A 22 14.64 -12.55 -6.39
N GLN A 23 14.77 -12.61 -7.72
CA GLN A 23 15.76 -13.46 -8.38
C GLN A 23 17.20 -13.04 -8.06
N MET A 24 17.49 -11.74 -8.16
CA MET A 24 18.86 -11.22 -7.95
C MET A 24 19.34 -11.41 -6.50
N LEU A 25 18.44 -11.36 -5.52
CA LEU A 25 18.77 -11.49 -4.10
C LEU A 25 18.55 -12.91 -3.54
N GLY A 26 18.14 -13.87 -4.36
CA GLY A 26 17.82 -15.22 -3.89
C GLY A 26 16.61 -15.28 -2.95
N ASN A 27 15.71 -14.30 -3.02
CA ASN A 27 14.49 -14.19 -2.22
C ASN A 27 13.25 -13.99 -3.11
N PRO A 28 12.89 -14.97 -3.96
CA PRO A 28 11.85 -14.82 -4.99
C PRO A 28 10.44 -14.61 -4.43
N GLU A 29 10.20 -14.97 -3.17
CA GLU A 29 8.90 -14.82 -2.49
C GLU A 29 8.87 -13.64 -1.51
N PHE A 30 9.93 -12.84 -1.45
CA PHE A 30 10.05 -11.69 -0.55
C PHE A 30 9.78 -12.07 0.92
N ARG A 31 10.40 -13.18 1.35
CA ARG A 31 10.38 -13.60 2.76
C ARG A 31 11.15 -12.58 3.59
N MET A 32 10.47 -11.99 4.55
CA MET A 32 11.03 -11.10 5.57
C MET A 32 11.69 -11.92 6.68
N ASP A 33 12.68 -11.31 7.35
CA ASP A 33 13.20 -11.85 8.60
C ASP A 33 12.16 -11.74 9.73
N ASP A 34 12.31 -12.60 10.74
CA ASP A 34 11.37 -12.70 11.86
C ASP A 34 11.23 -11.37 12.63
N LYS A 35 12.29 -10.56 12.74
CA LYS A 35 12.25 -9.30 13.50
C LYS A 35 11.38 -8.26 12.80
N GLN A 36 11.44 -8.18 11.47
CA GLN A 36 10.58 -7.28 10.70
C GLN A 36 9.13 -7.75 10.75
N LEU A 37 8.89 -9.06 10.67
CA LEU A 37 7.57 -9.64 10.80
C LEU A 37 6.95 -9.33 12.18
N ASP A 38 7.72 -9.45 13.25
CA ASP A 38 7.30 -9.14 14.62
C ASP A 38 6.95 -7.66 14.79
N LYS A 39 7.71 -6.74 14.18
CA LYS A 39 7.40 -5.30 14.18
C LYS A 39 6.05 -5.02 13.52
N ILE A 40 5.79 -5.60 12.35
CA ILE A 40 4.51 -5.45 11.63
C ILE A 40 3.39 -6.06 12.47
N SER A 41 3.60 -7.26 13.01
CA SER A 41 2.65 -7.99 13.86
C SER A 41 2.23 -7.17 15.08
N ALA A 42 3.18 -6.54 15.77
CA ALA A 42 2.91 -5.65 16.91
C ALA A 42 2.10 -4.40 16.52
N LEU A 43 2.39 -3.78 15.36
CA LEU A 43 1.64 -2.62 14.88
C LEU A 43 0.16 -2.97 14.61
N ILE A 44 -0.09 -4.13 14.01
CA ILE A 44 -1.44 -4.58 13.68
C ILE A 44 -2.13 -5.38 14.80
N ASP A 45 -1.41 -5.76 15.86
CA ASP A 45 -1.90 -6.55 17.01
C ASP A 45 -2.50 -7.89 16.57
N ILE A 46 -1.86 -8.52 15.59
CA ILE A 46 -2.24 -9.82 15.04
C ILE A 46 -0.96 -10.60 14.79
N LYS A 47 -0.91 -11.85 15.28
CA LYS A 47 0.19 -12.75 14.99
C LYS A 47 0.22 -13.10 13.51
N ILE A 48 1.32 -12.77 12.85
CA ILE A 48 1.52 -13.10 11.44
C ILE A 48 2.15 -14.50 11.38
N PRO A 49 1.54 -15.49 10.69
CA PRO A 49 2.15 -16.80 10.50
C PRO A 49 3.38 -16.68 9.59
N ARG A 50 4.24 -17.71 9.57
CA ARG A 50 5.36 -17.76 8.60
C ARG A 50 4.90 -18.00 7.17
N GLU A 51 3.69 -18.53 6.99
CA GLU A 51 3.06 -18.71 5.70
C GLU A 51 2.24 -17.47 5.33
N TYR A 52 2.80 -16.65 4.46
CA TYR A 52 2.17 -15.46 3.90
C TYR A 52 2.56 -15.25 2.44
N PHE A 53 1.79 -14.42 1.75
CA PHE A 53 2.13 -13.82 0.47
C PHE A 53 2.66 -12.41 0.69
N ALA A 54 3.74 -12.03 -0.01
CA ALA A 54 4.27 -10.68 -0.02
C ALA A 54 4.62 -10.23 -1.45
N ALA A 55 4.46 -8.94 -1.73
CA ALA A 55 4.85 -8.34 -3.01
C ALA A 55 5.09 -6.83 -2.87
N MET A 56 5.84 -6.25 -3.81
CA MET A 56 6.10 -4.80 -3.91
C MET A 56 5.38 -4.14 -5.09
N ASP A 57 5.22 -2.82 -5.04
CA ASP A 57 4.54 -1.99 -6.05
C ASP A 57 3.21 -2.64 -6.51
N TYR A 58 2.38 -3.07 -5.57
CA TYR A 58 1.21 -3.89 -5.86
C TYR A 58 0.00 -3.01 -6.21
N HIS A 59 -0.59 -3.22 -7.39
CA HIS A 59 -1.65 -2.35 -7.91
C HIS A 59 -2.93 -2.47 -7.07
N LEU A 60 -3.56 -1.33 -6.76
CA LEU A 60 -4.84 -1.31 -6.04
C LEU A 60 -5.97 -1.99 -6.84
N ASP A 61 -5.96 -1.86 -8.17
CA ASP A 61 -6.90 -2.54 -9.06
C ASP A 61 -6.77 -4.08 -8.95
N TRP A 62 -5.55 -4.60 -8.75
CA TRP A 62 -5.33 -6.04 -8.54
C TRP A 62 -5.86 -6.50 -7.19
N ILE A 63 -5.77 -5.67 -6.14
CA ILE A 63 -6.36 -5.97 -4.83
C ILE A 63 -7.87 -6.09 -4.97
N TYR A 64 -8.53 -5.11 -5.58
CA TYR A 64 -9.97 -5.17 -5.79
C TYR A 64 -10.39 -6.37 -6.63
N ALA A 65 -9.75 -6.61 -7.78
CA ALA A 65 -10.07 -7.77 -8.60
C ALA A 65 -9.89 -9.09 -7.84
N SER A 66 -8.87 -9.19 -6.99
CA SER A 66 -8.64 -10.36 -6.15
C SER A 66 -9.76 -10.59 -5.14
N LEU A 67 -10.25 -9.52 -4.51
CA LEU A 67 -11.38 -9.54 -3.58
C LEU A 67 -12.68 -9.93 -4.29
N PHE A 68 -13.00 -9.24 -5.38
CA PHE A 68 -14.20 -9.47 -6.16
C PHE A 68 -14.33 -10.93 -6.63
N LEU A 69 -13.24 -11.50 -7.14
CA LEU A 69 -13.21 -12.89 -7.63
C LEU A 69 -13.30 -13.96 -6.52
N THR A 70 -13.36 -13.58 -5.24
CA THR A 70 -13.70 -14.52 -4.16
C THR A 70 -15.20 -14.74 -3.99
N GLN A 71 -16.03 -13.84 -4.53
CA GLN A 71 -17.48 -13.92 -4.49
C GLN A 71 -18.03 -14.71 -5.68
N ASN A 72 -19.25 -15.24 -5.56
CA ASN A 72 -19.96 -15.85 -6.67
C ASN A 72 -20.24 -14.79 -7.74
N HIS A 73 -19.93 -15.11 -8.99
CA HIS A 73 -20.14 -14.24 -10.13
C HIS A 73 -20.53 -15.09 -11.34
N ASP A 74 -21.61 -14.69 -12.01
CA ASP A 74 -22.25 -15.51 -13.04
C ASP A 74 -21.88 -15.09 -14.48
N GLU A 75 -21.15 -13.99 -14.64
CA GLU A 75 -20.94 -13.33 -15.94
C GLU A 75 -19.47 -13.05 -16.26
N LYS A 76 -19.13 -13.09 -17.55
CA LYS A 76 -17.91 -12.51 -18.12
C LYS A 76 -18.29 -11.86 -19.47
N PRO A 77 -17.87 -10.61 -19.77
CA PRO A 77 -16.99 -9.72 -19.00
C PRO A 77 -17.70 -8.97 -17.87
N PHE A 78 -16.94 -8.53 -16.85
CA PHE A 78 -17.48 -7.74 -15.74
C PHE A 78 -17.61 -6.25 -16.11
N PRO A 79 -18.68 -5.57 -15.68
CA PRO A 79 -18.80 -4.13 -15.90
C PRO A 79 -17.72 -3.38 -15.10
N ARG A 80 -17.11 -2.38 -15.73
CA ARG A 80 -16.21 -1.45 -15.04
C ARG A 80 -17.03 -0.33 -14.41
N ASN A 81 -16.78 -0.02 -13.14
CA ASN A 81 -17.39 1.12 -12.48
C ASN A 81 -16.83 2.44 -13.06
N PHE A 82 -17.72 3.38 -13.35
CA PHE A 82 -17.59 4.51 -14.28
C PHE A 82 -16.44 5.51 -14.01
N ILE A 83 -15.84 6.03 -15.09
CA ILE A 83 -14.87 7.15 -15.12
C ILE A 83 -15.65 8.47 -15.26
N ASP A 84 -15.21 9.52 -14.58
CA ASP A 84 -15.96 10.78 -14.45
C ASP A 84 -16.04 11.63 -15.73
N ASN A 85 -17.30 11.94 -16.09
CA ASN A 85 -17.87 13.11 -16.79
C ASN A 85 -19.32 12.74 -17.19
N LYS A 86 -20.26 12.43 -16.28
CA LYS A 86 -20.62 13.19 -15.07
C LYS A 86 -21.48 12.31 -14.13
N GLN A 87 -20.78 11.56 -13.26
CA GLN A 87 -21.25 10.89 -12.01
C GLN A 87 -22.25 9.71 -12.17
N LYS A 88 -22.38 8.66 -11.34
CA LYS A 88 -21.90 8.28 -9.98
C LYS A 88 -20.58 7.50 -9.98
N VAL A 89 -19.72 7.83 -9.02
CA VAL A 89 -18.34 7.34 -8.86
C VAL A 89 -18.28 6.07 -8.00
N ASP A 90 -17.52 5.06 -8.43
CA ASP A 90 -16.80 4.14 -7.53
C ASP A 90 -15.65 3.39 -8.25
N LEU A 91 -14.46 3.99 -8.37
CA LEU A 91 -13.36 3.50 -9.23
C LEU A 91 -12.55 2.33 -8.63
N GLN A 92 -13.26 1.29 -8.20
CA GLN A 92 -12.71 0.01 -7.76
C GLN A 92 -11.68 -0.55 -8.76
N ILE A 93 -11.97 -0.43 -10.07
CA ILE A 93 -11.00 -0.54 -11.17
C ILE A 93 -10.86 0.84 -11.83
N SER A 94 -9.81 1.57 -11.47
CA SER A 94 -9.57 2.92 -11.97
C SER A 94 -8.78 2.95 -13.28
N GLY A 95 -8.08 1.86 -13.62
CA GLY A 95 -7.10 1.84 -14.70
C GLY A 95 -5.93 2.80 -14.49
N THR A 96 -5.80 3.38 -13.29
CA THR A 96 -4.68 4.24 -12.91
C THR A 96 -3.60 3.40 -12.23
N GLN A 97 -2.34 3.82 -12.37
CA GLN A 97 -1.20 3.17 -11.73
C GLN A 97 -1.06 3.64 -10.28
N GLU A 98 -2.09 3.40 -9.48
CA GLU A 98 -1.99 3.60 -8.04
C GLU A 98 -1.70 2.27 -7.36
N ASP A 99 -0.52 2.18 -6.77
CA ASP A 99 0.04 0.97 -6.18
C ASP A 99 0.22 1.19 -4.67
N VAL A 100 0.31 0.10 -3.89
CA VAL A 100 0.93 0.12 -2.56
C VAL A 100 2.39 -0.30 -2.70
N ASP A 101 3.30 0.36 -1.99
CA ASP A 101 4.73 0.05 -2.10
C ASP A 101 5.05 -1.39 -1.67
N PHE A 102 4.31 -1.92 -0.68
CA PHE A 102 4.40 -3.31 -0.27
C PHE A 102 3.05 -3.85 0.23
N ILE A 103 2.77 -5.12 -0.05
CA ILE A 103 1.61 -5.83 0.48
C ILE A 103 2.06 -7.13 1.16
N LEU A 104 1.37 -7.47 2.24
CA LEU A 104 1.46 -8.75 2.92
C LEU A 104 0.04 -9.31 3.09
N ALA A 105 -0.17 -10.57 2.72
CA ALA A 105 -1.45 -11.26 2.89
C ALA A 105 -1.27 -12.60 3.59
N PHE A 106 -2.08 -12.87 4.61
CA PHE A 106 -2.01 -14.11 5.38
C PHE A 106 -3.37 -14.47 5.98
N VAL A 107 -3.50 -15.72 6.43
CA VAL A 107 -4.69 -16.23 7.12
C VAL A 107 -4.37 -16.40 8.60
N ASP A 108 -5.20 -15.87 9.48
CA ASP A 108 -5.03 -16.06 10.92
C ASP A 108 -5.62 -17.40 11.41
N GLU A 109 -5.45 -17.69 12.70
CA GLU A 109 -5.99 -18.91 13.33
C GLU A 109 -7.53 -18.99 13.27
N LYS A 110 -8.21 -17.85 13.10
CA LYS A 110 -9.68 -17.73 13.02
C LYS A 110 -10.19 -17.76 11.58
N GLN A 111 -9.33 -18.10 10.61
CA GLN A 111 -9.65 -18.14 9.17
C GLN A 111 -9.99 -16.78 8.56
N MET A 112 -9.61 -15.68 9.22
CA MET A 112 -9.67 -14.33 8.68
C MET A 112 -8.49 -14.09 7.76
N THR A 113 -8.72 -13.51 6.59
CA THR A 113 -7.62 -13.12 5.68
C THR A 113 -7.23 -11.69 5.95
N HIS A 114 -5.97 -11.46 6.32
CA HIS A 114 -5.44 -10.13 6.60
C HIS A 114 -4.72 -9.60 5.38
N LEU A 115 -4.98 -8.34 5.01
CA LEU A 115 -4.25 -7.62 3.96
C LEU A 115 -3.53 -6.42 4.58
N VAL A 116 -2.23 -6.52 4.79
CA VAL A 116 -1.41 -5.41 5.29
C VAL A 116 -0.82 -4.68 4.10
N MET A 117 -1.28 -3.44 3.89
CA MET A 117 -0.81 -2.54 2.84
C MET A 117 0.15 -1.53 3.46
N ILE A 118 1.35 -1.41 2.91
CA ILE A 118 2.41 -0.55 3.42
C ILE A 118 2.78 0.46 2.34
N GLU A 119 2.70 1.74 2.68
CA GLU A 119 3.19 2.83 1.84
C GLU A 119 4.51 3.36 2.38
N ALA A 120 5.55 3.42 1.54
CA ALA A 120 6.88 3.85 1.89
C ALA A 120 7.17 5.27 1.38
N LYS A 121 7.91 6.05 2.17
CA LYS A 121 8.40 7.36 1.75
C LYS A 121 9.76 7.67 2.36
N GLY A 122 10.76 7.83 1.49
CA GLY A 122 12.13 8.11 1.89
C GLY A 122 12.56 9.57 1.81
N ASP A 123 11.81 10.42 1.09
CA ASP A 123 12.29 11.76 0.70
C ASP A 123 11.62 12.95 1.42
N SER A 124 10.50 12.71 2.09
CA SER A 124 9.76 13.77 2.79
C SER A 124 8.72 13.16 3.71
N TYR A 125 8.08 13.99 4.53
CA TYR A 125 6.88 13.58 5.26
C TYR A 125 5.72 13.30 4.29
N PHE A 126 4.88 12.32 4.61
CA PHE A 126 3.61 12.15 3.90
C PHE A 126 2.79 13.44 3.99
N SER A 127 2.32 13.94 2.84
CA SER A 127 1.38 15.08 2.85
C SER A 127 -0.05 14.56 3.00
N ASN A 128 -0.92 15.40 3.58
CA ASN A 128 -2.35 15.07 3.71
C ASN A 128 -2.98 14.78 2.33
N GLY A 129 -2.58 15.50 1.27
CA GLY A 129 -3.12 15.27 -0.07
C GLY A 129 -2.77 13.89 -0.65
N GLN A 130 -1.55 13.39 -0.43
CA GLN A 130 -1.17 12.05 -0.86
C GLN A 130 -1.98 10.98 -0.14
N LEU A 131 -2.13 11.12 1.18
CA LEU A 131 -2.90 10.18 1.97
C LEU A 131 -4.41 10.28 1.72
N ASP A 132 -4.94 11.45 1.41
CA ASP A 132 -6.35 11.64 1.05
C ASP A 132 -6.71 10.97 -0.28
N SER A 133 -5.83 11.06 -1.30
CA SER A 133 -6.00 10.32 -2.55
C SER A 133 -6.08 8.81 -2.29
N LYS A 134 -5.14 8.30 -1.48
CA LYS A 134 -5.10 6.90 -1.06
C LYS A 134 -6.37 6.49 -0.30
N ASN A 135 -6.81 7.35 0.63
CA ASN A 135 -8.01 7.15 1.43
C ASN A 135 -9.26 6.99 0.56
N LYS A 136 -9.42 7.84 -0.47
CA LYS A 136 -10.53 7.75 -1.42
C LYS A 136 -10.55 6.41 -2.15
N ARG A 137 -9.38 5.90 -2.59
CA ARG A 137 -9.29 4.56 -3.17
C ARG A 137 -9.61 3.46 -2.19
N PHE A 138 -9.10 3.56 -0.97
CA PHE A 138 -9.40 2.57 0.06
C PHE A 138 -10.89 2.52 0.39
N LYS A 139 -11.58 3.66 0.50
CA LYS A 139 -13.03 3.70 0.69
C LYS A 139 -13.77 3.07 -0.50
N ALA A 140 -13.35 3.34 -1.73
CA ALA A 140 -13.92 2.73 -2.94
C ALA A 140 -13.79 1.20 -2.96
N ILE A 141 -12.59 0.70 -2.66
CA ILE A 141 -12.27 -0.73 -2.73
C ILE A 141 -12.87 -1.50 -1.56
N PHE A 142 -12.70 -0.99 -0.34
CA PHE A 142 -13.02 -1.72 0.88
C PHE A 142 -14.35 -1.35 1.52
N GLY A 143 -14.98 -0.26 1.07
CA GLY A 143 -16.26 0.20 1.62
C GLY A 143 -16.22 0.34 3.14
N ASN A 144 -17.02 -0.48 3.82
CA ASN A 144 -17.10 -0.56 5.28
C ASN A 144 -16.60 -1.93 5.78
N GLU A 145 -16.58 -2.12 7.10
CA GLU A 145 -16.09 -3.33 7.76
C GLU A 145 -16.76 -4.63 7.28
N ASN A 146 -17.97 -4.55 6.72
CA ASN A 146 -18.76 -5.70 6.29
C ASN A 146 -18.75 -5.92 4.77
N THR A 147 -18.08 -5.05 3.99
CA THR A 147 -18.05 -5.16 2.52
C THR A 147 -17.37 -6.46 2.06
N TRP A 148 -16.33 -6.90 2.75
CA TRP A 148 -15.59 -8.13 2.44
C TRP A 148 -15.57 -9.06 3.65
N PRO A 149 -16.62 -9.88 3.87
CA PRO A 149 -16.67 -10.81 4.97
C PRO A 149 -15.47 -11.76 4.98
N GLY A 150 -14.82 -11.91 6.12
CA GLY A 150 -13.62 -12.77 6.23
C GLY A 150 -12.34 -12.12 5.71
N VAL A 151 -12.35 -10.82 5.41
CA VAL A 151 -11.16 -10.03 5.07
C VAL A 151 -10.98 -8.88 6.06
N ARG A 152 -9.74 -8.68 6.53
CA ARG A 152 -9.37 -7.56 7.39
C ARG A 152 -8.19 -6.78 6.79
N PRO A 153 -8.43 -5.61 6.18
CA PRO A 153 -7.36 -4.73 5.73
C PRO A 153 -6.65 -4.05 6.90
N HIS A 154 -5.38 -3.72 6.70
CA HIS A 154 -4.52 -2.91 7.57
C HIS A 154 -3.72 -1.96 6.69
N PHE A 155 -3.49 -0.75 7.17
CA PHE A 155 -2.64 0.21 6.48
C PHE A 155 -1.53 0.70 7.40
N LEU A 156 -0.30 0.61 6.90
CA LEU A 156 0.89 1.11 7.55
C LEU A 156 1.55 2.14 6.64
N ILE A 157 2.15 3.15 7.24
CA ILE A 157 3.13 3.99 6.55
C ILE A 157 4.53 3.61 7.02
N CYS A 158 5.49 3.71 6.11
CA CYS A 158 6.88 3.35 6.32
C CYS A 158 7.77 4.54 5.94
N SER A 159 8.40 5.18 6.91
CA SER A 159 9.25 6.36 6.63
C SER A 159 10.34 6.52 7.68
N PRO A 160 11.47 7.17 7.34
CA PRO A 160 12.57 7.37 8.29
C PRO A 160 12.15 8.24 9.48
N LYS A 161 11.30 9.24 9.23
CA LYS A 161 10.77 10.13 10.26
C LYS A 161 9.28 9.86 10.43
N LYS A 162 8.83 9.73 11.67
CA LYS A 162 7.41 9.64 12.00
C LYS A 162 6.69 10.87 11.46
N PRO A 163 5.59 10.73 10.69
CA PRO A 163 4.90 11.90 10.21
C PRO A 163 4.27 12.66 11.36
N GLN A 164 4.18 13.97 11.17
CA GLN A 164 3.52 14.88 12.08
C GLN A 164 2.36 15.55 11.36
N LYS A 165 1.30 15.91 12.09
CA LYS A 165 0.16 16.69 11.58
C LYS A 165 -0.60 16.03 10.42
N ILE A 166 -0.71 14.70 10.44
CA ILE A 166 -1.57 13.99 9.50
C ILE A 166 -3.02 14.15 9.93
N THR A 167 -3.81 14.76 9.05
CA THR A 167 -5.26 14.90 9.22
C THR A 167 -5.91 14.41 7.94
N ILE A 168 -6.80 13.42 8.08
CA ILE A 168 -7.55 12.85 6.98
C ILE A 168 -9.00 12.86 7.42
N GLU A 169 -9.84 13.50 6.62
CA GLU A 169 -11.28 13.54 6.85
C GLU A 169 -11.88 12.17 6.49
N GLU A 170 -12.70 11.63 7.39
CA GLU A 170 -13.38 10.35 7.21
C GLU A 170 -12.46 9.23 6.67
N PRO A 171 -11.42 8.84 7.41
CA PRO A 171 -10.50 7.82 6.98
C PRO A 171 -11.22 6.47 6.79
N ALA A 172 -10.75 5.66 5.85
CA ALA A 172 -11.12 4.27 5.74
C ALA A 172 -10.93 3.60 7.11
N TYR A 173 -11.86 2.71 7.49
CA TYR A 173 -12.00 2.22 8.86
C TYR A 173 -10.75 1.51 9.42
N PHE A 174 -9.85 1.06 8.54
CA PHE A 174 -8.60 0.37 8.88
C PHE A 174 -7.34 1.24 8.81
N MET A 175 -7.49 2.51 8.41
CA MET A 175 -6.35 3.39 8.16
C MET A 175 -5.72 3.90 9.47
N PHE A 176 -6.54 4.07 10.50
CA PHE A 176 -6.09 4.44 11.84
C PHE A 176 -6.39 3.32 12.82
N LYS A 177 -5.48 3.14 13.78
CA LYS A 177 -5.66 2.22 14.89
C LYS A 177 -5.49 2.98 16.20
N ASN A 178 -6.46 2.88 17.10
CA ASN A 178 -6.49 3.66 18.34
C ASN A 178 -6.24 5.16 18.10
N PHE A 179 -6.90 5.71 17.08
CA PHE A 179 -6.77 7.11 16.64
C PHE A 179 -5.37 7.54 16.15
N LYS A 180 -4.49 6.58 15.85
CA LYS A 180 -3.14 6.83 15.34
C LYS A 180 -2.92 6.11 14.02
N LEU A 181 -2.27 6.79 13.08
CA LEU A 181 -1.80 6.18 11.85
C LEU A 181 -0.61 5.25 12.19
N PRO A 182 -0.72 3.93 11.96
CA PRO A 182 0.37 3.01 12.24
C PRO A 182 1.61 3.36 11.43
N TRP A 183 2.76 3.46 12.11
CA TRP A 183 4.02 3.86 11.50
C TRP A 183 5.10 2.83 11.77
N LEU A 184 5.70 2.36 10.69
CA LEU A 184 6.89 1.53 10.66
C LEU A 184 8.08 2.43 10.30
N GLU A 185 9.16 2.34 11.07
CA GLU A 185 10.38 3.06 10.76
C GLU A 185 11.06 2.45 9.52
N LEU A 186 11.39 3.30 8.55
CA LEU A 186 12.22 2.92 7.41
C LEU A 186 13.67 3.32 7.67
N ASP A 187 14.52 2.35 7.98
CA ASP A 187 15.95 2.58 8.06
C ASP A 187 16.52 2.78 6.65
N MET A 188 16.93 4.01 6.35
CA MET A 188 17.61 4.35 5.10
C MET A 188 19.12 4.45 5.26
N GLY A 189 19.64 4.34 6.48
CA GLY A 189 20.99 4.74 6.85
C GLY A 189 21.29 6.22 6.60
N ASP A 190 22.50 6.62 6.99
CA ASP A 190 22.97 8.01 6.82
C ASP A 190 23.59 8.25 5.44
N GLY A 191 23.84 9.54 5.13
CA GLY A 191 24.68 9.96 4.01
C GLY A 191 24.03 9.78 2.63
N LYS A 192 22.69 9.79 2.54
CA LYS A 192 22.00 9.80 1.25
C LYS A 192 21.97 11.21 0.68
N ASN A 193 22.12 11.35 -0.63
CA ASN A 193 21.99 12.63 -1.30
C ASN A 193 20.61 12.74 -1.97
N LYS A 194 20.09 13.96 -2.05
CA LYS A 194 18.90 14.31 -2.80
C LYS A 194 19.27 15.25 -3.95
N VAL A 195 18.70 15.00 -5.12
CA VAL A 195 18.71 15.96 -6.23
C VAL A 195 17.50 16.86 -6.11
N THR A 196 17.73 18.17 -6.00
CA THR A 196 16.68 19.18 -5.87
C THR A 196 16.75 20.14 -7.05
N ARG A 197 15.61 20.33 -7.73
CA ARG A 197 15.47 21.36 -8.76
C ARG A 197 15.50 22.74 -8.12
N TRP A 198 16.21 23.66 -8.75
CA TRP A 198 16.61 24.93 -8.16
C TRP A 198 16.17 26.10 -9.06
N GLY A 199 15.49 27.07 -8.46
CA GLY A 199 15.22 28.37 -9.08
C GLY A 199 16.46 29.26 -9.01
N GLY A 200 16.63 30.19 -9.95
CA GLY A 200 17.75 31.14 -9.94
C GLY A 200 17.75 32.13 -8.76
N ASP A 201 16.76 32.04 -7.86
CA ASP A 201 16.52 32.87 -6.68
C ASP A 201 16.88 32.17 -5.35
N ASP A 202 17.80 31.19 -5.40
CA ASP A 202 18.31 30.44 -4.23
C ASP A 202 17.26 29.65 -3.45
N LYS A 203 16.22 29.15 -4.14
CA LYS A 203 15.18 28.31 -3.51
C LYS A 203 14.85 27.08 -4.37
N PRO A 204 14.43 25.97 -3.72
CA PRO A 204 13.85 24.84 -4.43
C PRO A 204 12.62 25.26 -5.25
N TYR A 205 12.58 24.87 -6.52
CA TYR A 205 11.47 25.20 -7.43
C TYR A 205 11.19 24.03 -8.38
N SER A 206 9.93 23.60 -8.49
CA SER A 206 9.54 22.40 -9.26
C SER A 206 9.88 22.50 -10.75
N ASP A 207 9.82 23.71 -11.30
CA ASP A 207 10.13 24.01 -12.70
C ASP A 207 11.50 24.71 -12.82
N GLY A 208 12.36 24.54 -11.81
CA GLY A 208 13.72 25.06 -11.80
C GLY A 208 14.54 24.54 -12.98
N ILE A 209 15.25 25.44 -13.66
CA ILE A 209 16.13 25.12 -14.79
C ILE A 209 17.53 24.68 -14.34
N TYR A 210 17.83 24.80 -13.04
CA TYR A 210 19.07 24.31 -12.41
C TYR A 210 18.77 23.17 -11.44
N TRP A 211 19.80 22.47 -10.99
CA TRP A 211 19.71 21.44 -9.97
C TRP A 211 20.92 21.50 -9.03
N ILE A 212 20.70 21.12 -7.78
CA ILE A 212 21.73 20.99 -6.75
C ILE A 212 21.68 19.61 -6.10
N VAL A 213 22.78 19.24 -5.43
CA VAL A 213 22.85 18.05 -4.59
C VAL A 213 22.85 18.48 -3.13
N GLU A 214 21.88 17.99 -2.38
CA GLU A 214 21.78 18.22 -0.95
C GLU A 214 22.04 16.92 -0.20
N SER A 215 22.92 16.95 0.81
CA SER A 215 23.09 15.81 1.71
C SER A 215 21.89 15.71 2.63
N ARG A 216 21.34 14.49 2.75
CA ARG A 216 20.41 14.15 3.81
C ARG A 216 21.16 13.82 5.08
N SER A 217 20.69 14.44 6.15
CA SER A 217 20.80 13.94 7.51
C SER A 217 19.52 13.24 7.93
#